data_AF-A0A0F8N1V1-F1
#
_entry.id   AF-A0A0F8N1V1-F1
#
_cell.length_a   1.000
_cell.length_b   1.000
_cell.length_c   1.000
_cell.angle_alpha   90.00
_cell.angle_beta   90.00
_cell.angle_gamma   90.00
#
_symmetry.space_group_name_H-M   'P 1'
#
loop_
_entity.id
_entity.type
_entity.pdbx_description
1 polymer ?
#
loop_
_entity_poly.entity_id
_entity_poly.type
_entity_poly.pdbx_seq_one_letter_code
_entity_poly.pdbx_strand_id
1 'polypeptide(L)'
;MKIRLKGTNLLPVALFLLIMLAVPVLGAQEETLNETKYADTSGVISVDKAEEVAAYSIKEISGSISDLSEWKDATVELSTIYYDFDGNRSAYSFNVMKNKQQAGYIFISATKDNYPVLEFSKGKIPNEIPELTIRSKSLAKERADKEDLTVGEMKPLYYNGSAEGHEYPFL
;
A
#
# COMPACT_ATOMS: atom_id res chain seq x y z
N MET A 1 26.58 -73.09 46.57
CA MET A 1 25.12 -73.02 46.84
C MET A 1 24.69 -71.55 46.79
N LYS A 2 23.63 -71.26 46.01
CA LYS A 2 22.90 -69.99 45.78
C LYS A 2 23.58 -68.91 44.90
N ILE A 3 22.96 -68.77 43.71
CA ILE A 3 23.03 -67.70 42.71
C ILE A 3 22.01 -66.61 43.11
N ARG A 4 22.23 -65.31 42.79
CA ARG A 4 21.19 -64.41 42.22
C ARG A 4 21.80 -63.24 41.41
N LEU A 5 21.22 -63.06 40.22
CA LEU A 5 21.47 -62.10 39.15
C LEU A 5 21.07 -60.64 39.49
N LYS A 6 21.65 -59.69 38.74
CA LYS A 6 21.01 -58.72 37.80
C LYS A 6 21.85 -57.42 37.77
N GLY A 7 22.17 -56.77 36.66
CA GLY A 7 21.90 -56.96 35.24
C GLY A 7 22.63 -55.82 34.53
N THR A 8 23.42 -56.16 33.52
CA THR A 8 24.02 -55.24 32.56
C THR A 8 22.91 -54.58 31.75
N ASN A 9 23.00 -53.26 31.52
CA ASN A 9 22.43 -52.57 30.35
C ASN A 9 23.14 -51.22 30.18
N LEU A 10 24.26 -51.27 29.45
CA LEU A 10 24.84 -50.12 28.75
C LEU A 10 23.99 -49.88 27.49
N LEU A 11 23.75 -48.59 27.18
CA LEU A 11 22.94 -48.03 26.09
C LEU A 11 21.41 -48.05 26.30
N PRO A 12 20.71 -46.90 26.12
CA PRO A 12 20.96 -45.94 25.04
C PRO A 12 20.98 -44.45 25.49
N VAL A 13 22.15 -43.81 25.39
CA VAL A 13 22.26 -42.33 25.36
C VAL A 13 22.04 -41.79 23.92
N ALA A 14 21.78 -42.67 22.96
CA ALA A 14 21.65 -42.34 21.54
C ALA A 14 20.19 -42.14 21.08
N LEU A 15 19.29 -41.60 21.92
CA LEU A 15 17.91 -41.28 21.52
C LEU A 15 17.53 -39.80 21.61
N PHE A 16 18.45 -38.92 22.04
CA PHE A 16 18.16 -37.49 22.19
C PHE A 16 18.52 -36.61 20.98
N LEU A 17 18.94 -37.20 19.84
CA LEU A 17 19.34 -36.45 18.64
C LEU A 17 18.35 -36.54 17.46
N LEU A 18 17.17 -37.13 17.65
CA LEU A 18 16.21 -37.42 16.57
C LEU A 18 14.88 -36.67 16.69
N ILE A 19 14.83 -35.54 17.41
CA ILE A 19 13.60 -34.73 17.58
C ILE A 19 13.68 -33.36 16.87
N MET A 20 14.71 -33.08 16.09
CA MET A 20 14.78 -31.85 15.26
C MET A 20 14.22 -32.02 13.83
N LEU A 21 13.13 -32.78 13.66
CA LEU A 21 12.40 -32.87 12.39
C LEU A 21 10.89 -32.97 12.62
N ALA A 22 10.31 -31.96 13.26
CA ALA A 22 8.87 -31.63 13.14
C ALA A 22 8.59 -30.27 13.80
N VAL A 23 9.13 -29.19 13.25
CA VAL A 23 8.50 -27.88 13.42
C VAL A 23 7.66 -27.67 12.17
N PRO A 24 6.32 -27.79 12.20
CA PRO A 24 5.55 -27.12 11.18
C PRO A 24 5.83 -25.63 11.37
N VAL A 25 6.50 -25.01 10.40
CA VAL A 25 6.51 -23.55 10.27
C VAL A 25 5.06 -23.17 9.98
N LEU A 26 4.27 -22.99 11.04
CA LEU A 26 3.04 -22.21 10.99
C LEU A 26 3.50 -20.76 10.92
N GLY A 27 3.26 -20.11 9.78
CA GLY A 27 3.45 -18.66 9.67
C GLY A 27 4.01 -18.16 8.34
N ALA A 28 3.41 -18.57 7.24
CA ALA A 28 3.28 -17.70 6.07
C ALA A 28 1.90 -18.01 5.50
N GLN A 29 0.89 -17.38 6.10
CA GLN A 29 -0.45 -17.39 5.55
C GLN A 29 -0.36 -16.58 4.25
N GLU A 30 -0.41 -17.25 3.11
CA GLU A 30 -0.81 -16.59 1.87
C GLU A 30 -2.16 -15.92 2.17
N GLU A 31 -2.19 -14.59 2.08
CA GLU A 31 -3.43 -13.82 2.11
C GLU A 31 -4.23 -14.24 0.88
N THR A 32 -5.01 -15.29 1.05
CA THR A 32 -6.13 -15.59 0.20
C THR A 32 -7.11 -14.43 0.37
N LEU A 33 -7.17 -13.57 -0.64
CA LEU A 33 -8.18 -12.52 -0.79
C LEU A 33 -9.55 -13.20 -0.90
N ASN A 34 -10.11 -13.58 0.25
CA ASN A 34 -11.48 -13.99 0.37
C ASN A 34 -12.32 -12.71 0.24
N GLU A 35 -12.75 -12.42 -0.98
CA GLU A 35 -13.87 -11.53 -1.31
C GLU A 35 -15.10 -12.00 -0.53
N THR A 36 -15.20 -11.52 0.69
CA THR A 36 -16.45 -11.52 1.43
C THR A 36 -17.00 -10.11 1.29
N LYS A 37 -18.10 -10.02 0.55
CA LYS A 37 -18.90 -8.82 0.31
C LYS A 37 -19.54 -8.37 1.63
N TYR A 38 -18.72 -7.89 2.56
CA TYR A 38 -19.18 -7.22 3.76
C TYR A 38 -19.55 -5.79 3.39
N ALA A 39 -20.77 -5.38 3.76
CA ALA A 39 -21.15 -3.98 3.72
C ALA A 39 -20.18 -3.21 4.63
N ASP A 40 -19.26 -2.48 4.01
CA ASP A 40 -18.21 -1.74 4.70
C ASP A 40 -18.82 -0.60 5.54
N THR A 41 -18.87 -0.82 6.85
CA THR A 41 -19.32 0.12 7.86
C THR A 41 -18.24 1.14 8.24
N SER A 42 -17.03 1.05 7.69
CA SER A 42 -15.92 1.96 8.03
C SER A 42 -16.00 3.33 7.35
N GLY A 43 -16.96 3.55 6.45
CA GLY A 43 -17.02 4.78 5.65
C GLY A 43 -15.93 4.87 4.56
N VAL A 44 -14.98 3.94 4.56
CA VAL A 44 -13.91 3.82 3.57
C VAL A 44 -14.46 3.20 2.28
N ILE A 45 -13.87 3.58 1.15
CA ILE A 45 -14.13 3.05 -0.19
C ILE A 45 -13.00 2.07 -0.50
N SER A 46 -13.33 0.88 -1.01
CA SER A 46 -12.32 -0.08 -1.47
C SER A 46 -11.60 0.42 -2.73
N VAL A 47 -10.39 -0.08 -2.98
CA VAL A 47 -9.61 0.23 -4.18
C VAL A 47 -10.41 -0.11 -5.45
N ASP A 48 -10.99 -1.32 -5.53
CA ASP A 48 -11.77 -1.74 -6.70
C ASP A 48 -12.95 -0.79 -6.95
N LYS A 49 -13.61 -0.33 -5.89
CA LYS A 49 -14.71 0.61 -6.03
C LYS A 49 -14.23 1.99 -6.49
N ALA A 50 -13.07 2.43 -6.00
CA ALA A 50 -12.44 3.66 -6.44
C ALA A 50 -11.99 3.56 -7.92
N GLU A 51 -11.50 2.41 -8.36
CA GLU A 51 -11.13 2.15 -9.76
C GLU A 51 -12.35 2.21 -10.68
N GLU A 52 -13.47 1.60 -10.29
CA GLU A 52 -14.74 1.72 -11.03
C GLU A 52 -15.15 3.19 -11.20
N VAL A 53 -15.06 3.98 -10.11
CA VAL A 53 -15.37 5.41 -10.12
C VAL A 53 -14.40 6.16 -11.02
N ALA A 54 -13.10 5.87 -10.96
CA ALA A 54 -12.09 6.48 -11.83
C ALA A 54 -12.37 6.17 -13.31
N ALA A 55 -12.60 4.91 -13.66
CA ALA A 55 -12.87 4.46 -15.02
C ALA A 55 -14.16 5.08 -15.59
N TYR A 56 -15.19 5.25 -14.78
CA TYR A 56 -16.39 5.98 -15.16
C TYR A 56 -16.11 7.48 -15.36
N SER A 57 -15.42 8.10 -14.39
CA SER A 57 -15.17 9.54 -14.37
C SER A 57 -14.33 10.02 -15.54
N ILE A 58 -13.29 9.27 -15.95
CA ILE A 58 -12.46 9.67 -17.11
C ILE A 58 -13.27 9.72 -18.41
N LYS A 59 -14.33 8.90 -18.56
CA LYS A 59 -15.22 8.94 -19.72
C LYS A 59 -16.07 10.22 -19.71
N GLU A 60 -16.68 10.54 -18.58
CA GLU A 60 -17.49 11.76 -18.42
C GLU A 60 -16.64 13.03 -18.61
N ILE A 61 -15.44 13.05 -18.02
CA ILE A 61 -14.47 14.14 -18.15
C ILE A 61 -14.08 14.34 -19.61
N SER A 62 -13.73 13.25 -20.32
CA SER A 62 -13.33 13.33 -21.74
C SER A 62 -14.44 13.80 -22.67
N GLY A 63 -15.70 13.54 -22.32
CA GLY A 63 -16.87 14.02 -23.07
C GLY A 63 -17.20 15.48 -22.81
N SER A 64 -16.78 16.01 -21.66
CA SER A 64 -17.15 17.35 -21.18
C SER A 64 -16.04 18.38 -21.35
N ILE A 65 -14.77 17.95 -21.32
CA ILE A 65 -13.59 18.83 -21.40
C ILE A 65 -12.83 18.48 -22.68
N SER A 66 -12.86 19.38 -23.67
CA SER A 66 -12.26 19.18 -24.99
C SER A 66 -10.78 18.82 -24.90
N ASP A 67 -10.05 19.47 -24.01
CA ASP A 67 -8.61 19.26 -23.86
C ASP A 67 -8.29 17.86 -23.35
N LEU A 68 -9.23 17.17 -22.70
CA LEU A 68 -9.09 15.80 -22.18
C LEU A 68 -9.79 14.75 -23.06
N SER A 69 -10.16 15.10 -24.30
CA SER A 69 -10.89 14.17 -25.19
C SER A 69 -10.16 12.86 -25.46
N GLU A 70 -8.82 12.85 -25.34
CA GLU A 70 -7.98 11.66 -25.52
C GLU A 70 -8.21 10.58 -24.46
N TRP A 71 -8.80 10.94 -23.32
CA TRP A 71 -9.13 10.02 -22.22
C TRP A 71 -10.35 9.13 -22.49
N LYS A 72 -11.10 9.38 -23.57
CA LYS A 72 -12.36 8.69 -23.88
C LYS A 72 -12.28 7.17 -23.91
N ASP A 73 -11.20 6.64 -24.47
CA ASP A 73 -10.88 5.20 -24.46
C ASP A 73 -9.53 4.95 -23.76
N ALA A 74 -9.25 5.72 -22.72
CA ALA A 74 -8.17 5.40 -21.79
C ALA A 74 -8.65 4.39 -20.74
N THR A 75 -7.70 3.74 -20.08
CA THR A 75 -7.91 2.92 -18.88
C THR A 75 -7.31 3.63 -17.68
N VAL A 76 -7.55 3.10 -16.49
CA VAL A 76 -6.93 3.57 -15.25
C VAL A 76 -6.09 2.45 -14.65
N GLU A 77 -4.99 2.81 -14.02
CA GLU A 77 -4.13 1.89 -13.27
C GLU A 77 -3.82 2.51 -11.91
N LEU A 78 -4.01 1.77 -10.81
CA LEU A 78 -3.69 2.28 -9.48
C LEU A 78 -2.20 2.66 -9.41
N SER A 79 -1.92 3.88 -8.95
CA SER A 79 -0.56 4.36 -8.72
C SER A 79 -0.22 4.35 -7.23
N THR A 80 -0.96 5.10 -6.40
CA THR A 80 -0.59 5.34 -4.99
C THR A 80 -1.84 5.43 -4.10
N ILE A 81 -1.72 4.91 -2.89
CA ILE A 81 -2.70 5.09 -1.80
C ILE A 81 -2.20 6.22 -0.91
N TYR A 82 -3.04 7.21 -0.65
CA TYR A 82 -2.74 8.37 0.19
C TYR A 82 -3.45 8.29 1.53
N TYR A 83 -2.85 8.94 2.52
CA TYR A 83 -3.30 8.92 3.91
C TYR A 83 -3.57 10.32 4.45
N ASP A 84 -4.39 10.41 5.49
CA ASP A 84 -4.47 11.58 6.36
C ASP A 84 -3.39 11.52 7.45
N PHE A 85 -3.33 12.55 8.30
CA PHE A 85 -2.37 12.64 9.40
C PHE A 85 -2.62 11.61 10.52
N ASP A 86 -3.81 11.02 10.57
CA ASP A 86 -4.16 9.97 11.53
C ASP A 86 -3.82 8.57 10.96
N GLY A 87 -3.34 8.49 9.72
CA GLY A 87 -2.98 7.27 9.03
C GLY A 87 -4.15 6.52 8.39
N ASN A 88 -5.34 7.13 8.32
CA ASN A 88 -6.46 6.57 7.56
C ASN A 88 -6.29 6.85 6.07
N ARG A 89 -6.83 5.99 5.22
CA ARG A 89 -6.81 6.22 3.76
C ARG A 89 -7.67 7.44 3.45
N SER A 90 -7.12 8.41 2.74
CA SER A 90 -7.81 9.63 2.35
C SER A 90 -8.10 9.71 0.85
N ALA A 91 -7.21 9.16 0.01
CA ALA A 91 -7.39 9.13 -1.44
C ALA A 91 -6.67 7.97 -2.12
N TYR A 92 -7.09 7.68 -3.35
CA TYR A 92 -6.44 6.79 -4.28
C TYR A 92 -6.09 7.56 -5.55
N SER A 93 -4.84 7.53 -5.98
CA SER A 93 -4.44 8.10 -7.27
C SER A 93 -4.34 7.00 -8.32
N PHE A 94 -4.94 7.24 -9.48
CA PHE A 94 -4.85 6.37 -10.64
C PHE A 94 -4.17 7.09 -11.79
N ASN A 95 -3.25 6.41 -12.44
CA ASN A 95 -2.70 6.84 -13.72
C ASN A 95 -3.73 6.59 -14.82
N VAL A 96 -3.96 7.60 -15.65
CA VAL A 96 -4.80 7.47 -16.84
C VAL A 96 -3.93 7.02 -17.99
N MET A 97 -4.23 5.85 -18.55
CA MET A 97 -3.38 5.15 -19.51
C MET A 97 -4.03 5.13 -20.89
N LYS A 98 -3.35 5.68 -21.90
CA LYS A 98 -3.73 5.60 -23.31
C LYS A 98 -2.59 5.00 -24.11
N ASN A 99 -2.88 3.94 -24.87
CA ASN A 99 -1.86 3.25 -25.70
C ASN A 99 -0.60 2.85 -24.90
N LYS A 100 -0.78 2.40 -23.65
CA LYS A 100 0.30 2.03 -22.71
C LYS A 100 1.21 3.19 -22.29
N GLN A 101 0.78 4.43 -22.49
CA GLN A 101 1.45 5.64 -22.03
C GLN A 101 0.53 6.38 -21.05
N GLN A 102 1.13 6.99 -20.03
CA GLN A 102 0.41 7.84 -19.09
C GLN A 102 -0.02 9.13 -19.81
N ALA A 103 -1.33 9.35 -19.87
CA ALA A 103 -1.98 10.54 -20.41
C ALA A 103 -2.39 11.54 -19.31
N GLY A 104 -2.21 11.17 -18.05
CA GLY A 104 -2.48 12.00 -16.88
C GLY A 104 -2.78 11.16 -15.65
N TYR A 105 -3.48 11.75 -14.68
CA TYR A 105 -3.92 11.09 -13.47
C TYR A 105 -5.29 11.58 -12.99
N ILE A 106 -5.90 10.81 -12.09
CA ILE A 106 -7.13 11.15 -11.38
C ILE A 106 -7.04 10.66 -9.92
N PHE A 107 -7.44 11.52 -8.98
CA PHE A 107 -7.57 11.20 -7.56
C PHE A 107 -9.03 10.93 -7.22
N ILE A 108 -9.26 9.79 -6.57
CA ILE A 108 -10.56 9.36 -6.09
C ILE A 108 -10.56 9.34 -4.56
N SER A 109 -11.63 9.83 -3.95
CA SER A 109 -11.79 9.79 -2.50
C SER A 109 -11.79 8.37 -1.97
N ALA A 110 -11.03 8.15 -0.90
CA ALA A 110 -11.08 6.90 -0.14
C ALA A 110 -12.23 6.88 0.89
N THR A 111 -13.01 7.95 1.01
CA THR A 111 -14.10 8.07 1.99
C THR A 111 -15.43 8.49 1.35
N LYS A 112 -16.54 8.07 1.95
CA LYS A 112 -17.92 8.36 1.48
C LYS A 112 -18.40 9.79 1.78
N ASP A 113 -17.74 10.50 2.68
CA ASP A 113 -18.12 11.83 3.14
C ASP A 113 -17.52 12.98 2.30
N ASN A 114 -16.80 12.64 1.22
CA ASN A 114 -16.17 13.59 0.30
C ASN A 114 -16.65 13.39 -1.15
N TYR A 115 -16.28 14.31 -2.04
CA TYR A 115 -16.55 14.19 -3.47
C TYR A 115 -15.82 12.96 -4.05
N PRO A 116 -16.46 12.18 -4.95
CA PRO A 116 -15.83 10.98 -5.51
C PRO A 116 -14.55 11.29 -6.29
N VAL A 117 -14.55 12.33 -7.11
CA VAL A 117 -13.37 12.83 -7.84
C VAL A 117 -12.84 14.05 -7.11
N LEU A 118 -11.57 13.99 -6.71
CA LEU A 118 -10.93 15.04 -5.92
C LEU A 118 -10.06 15.96 -6.78
N GLU A 119 -9.30 15.38 -7.69
CA GLU A 119 -8.39 16.09 -8.58
C GLU A 119 -8.14 15.28 -9.86
N PHE A 120 -7.83 15.92 -10.97
CA PHE A 120 -7.31 15.28 -12.17
C PHE A 120 -6.47 16.25 -12.99
N SER A 121 -5.50 15.73 -13.74
CA SER A 121 -4.63 16.53 -14.60
C SER A 121 -3.98 15.68 -15.69
N LYS A 122 -3.49 16.33 -16.75
CA LYS A 122 -2.59 15.71 -17.74
C LYS A 122 -1.15 15.50 -17.24
N GLY A 123 -0.83 16.09 -16.09
CA GLY A 123 0.49 16.01 -15.48
C GLY A 123 0.82 14.61 -14.96
N LYS A 124 1.90 14.55 -14.19
CA LYS A 124 2.26 13.38 -13.39
C LYS A 124 1.81 13.59 -11.95
N ILE A 125 1.56 12.50 -11.26
CA ILE A 125 1.30 12.53 -9.82
C ILE A 125 2.59 13.05 -9.13
N PRO A 126 2.52 14.01 -8.19
CA PRO A 126 3.70 14.61 -7.57
C PRO A 126 4.71 13.62 -6.99
N ASN A 127 4.25 12.49 -6.44
CA ASN A 127 5.12 11.44 -5.91
C ASN A 127 5.90 10.68 -6.99
N GLU A 128 5.50 10.79 -8.26
CA GLU A 128 6.21 10.23 -9.41
C GLU A 128 7.28 11.18 -9.96
N ILE A 129 7.41 12.39 -9.41
CA ILE A 129 8.40 13.39 -9.81
C ILE A 129 9.68 13.20 -8.96
N PRO A 130 10.80 12.69 -9.55
CA PRO A 130 12.00 12.38 -8.79
C PRO A 130 12.59 13.58 -8.05
N GLU A 131 12.54 14.77 -8.63
CA GLU A 131 13.08 15.97 -8.01
C GLU A 131 12.38 16.31 -6.69
N LEU A 132 11.05 16.11 -6.62
CA LEU A 132 10.26 16.38 -5.42
C LEU A 132 10.54 15.33 -4.33
N THR A 133 10.59 14.05 -4.70
CA THR A 133 10.84 12.95 -3.76
C THR A 133 12.28 12.95 -3.22
N ILE A 134 13.27 13.25 -4.07
CA ILE A 134 14.68 13.40 -3.65
C ILE A 134 14.80 14.57 -2.68
N ARG A 135 14.19 15.72 -3.01
CA ARG A 135 14.24 16.90 -2.15
C ARG A 135 13.57 16.65 -0.80
N SER A 136 12.38 16.05 -0.76
CA SER A 136 11.68 15.76 0.50
C SER A 136 12.48 14.81 1.38
N LYS A 137 13.05 13.75 0.79
CA LYS A 137 13.89 12.79 1.51
C LYS A 137 15.17 13.43 2.05
N SER A 138 15.80 14.31 1.27
CA SER A 138 17.00 15.03 1.71
C SER A 138 16.71 15.93 2.91
N LEU A 139 15.59 16.66 2.90
CA LEU A 139 15.20 17.53 4.01
C LEU A 139 14.85 16.73 5.27
N ALA A 140 14.13 15.62 5.11
CA ALA A 140 13.84 14.71 6.22
C ALA A 140 15.14 14.15 6.84
N LYS A 141 16.11 13.76 6.00
CA LYS A 141 17.41 13.27 6.45
C LYS A 141 18.22 14.34 7.18
N GLU A 142 18.30 15.55 6.63
CA GLU A 142 18.99 16.68 7.29
C GLU A 142 18.41 16.93 8.69
N ARG A 143 17.08 16.89 8.82
CA ARG A 143 16.39 17.06 10.09
C ARG A 143 16.72 15.93 11.08
N ALA A 144 16.66 14.68 10.62
CA ALA A 144 16.95 13.52 11.45
C ALA A 144 18.41 13.48 11.92
N ASP A 145 19.36 13.77 11.02
CA ASP A 145 20.79 13.82 11.34
C ASP A 145 21.08 14.91 12.40
N LYS A 146 20.34 16.03 12.39
CA LYS A 146 20.45 17.10 13.40
C LYS A 146 19.94 16.67 14.79
N GLU A 147 19.01 15.72 14.83
CA GLU A 147 18.35 15.27 16.07
C GLU A 147 18.80 13.89 16.54
N ASP A 148 19.80 13.29 15.87
CA ASP A 148 20.26 11.91 16.11
C ASP A 148 19.12 10.88 15.99
N LEU A 149 18.22 11.11 15.01
CA LEU A 149 17.08 10.25 14.70
C LEU A 149 17.31 9.50 13.39
N THR A 150 16.50 8.46 13.18
CA THR A 150 16.43 7.76 11.90
C THR A 150 15.17 8.12 11.12
N VAL A 151 15.26 8.14 9.80
CA VAL A 151 14.13 8.44 8.91
C VAL A 151 13.42 7.14 8.54
N GLY A 152 12.13 7.05 8.85
CA GLY A 152 11.27 5.94 8.45
C GLY A 152 10.82 5.99 6.99
N GLU A 153 9.95 5.06 6.61
CA GLU A 153 9.41 5.01 5.24
C GLU A 153 8.44 6.17 4.97
N MET A 154 8.50 6.68 3.75
CA MET A 154 7.66 7.77 3.29
C MET A 154 6.19 7.33 3.24
N LYS A 155 5.31 8.15 3.85
CA LYS A 155 3.86 8.03 3.70
C LYS A 155 3.35 9.20 2.84
N PRO A 156 2.71 8.92 1.70
CA PRO A 156 2.10 9.95 0.88
C PRO A 156 0.83 10.47 1.55
N LEU A 157 0.74 11.78 1.70
CA LEU A 157 -0.39 12.46 2.34
C LEU A 157 -1.23 13.18 1.31
N TYR A 158 -2.55 13.07 1.45
CA TYR A 158 -3.51 13.87 0.69
C TYR A 158 -4.48 14.54 1.66
N TYR A 159 -4.44 15.87 1.69
CA TYR A 159 -5.31 16.69 2.51
C TYR A 159 -6.08 17.67 1.61
N ASN A 160 -7.39 17.44 1.53
CA ASN A 160 -8.40 18.28 0.90
C ASN A 160 -7.93 19.17 -0.28
N GLY A 161 -7.98 18.62 -1.50
CA GLY A 161 -7.98 19.35 -2.79
C GLY A 161 -6.81 20.28 -3.12
N SER A 162 -5.84 20.46 -2.22
CA SER A 162 -4.79 21.48 -2.37
C SER A 162 -3.48 21.18 -1.65
N ALA A 163 -3.43 20.18 -0.77
CA ALA A 163 -2.24 19.83 -0.02
C ALA A 163 -1.89 18.35 -0.19
N GLU A 164 -0.96 18.08 -1.10
CA GLU A 164 -0.24 16.81 -1.18
C GLU A 164 1.11 16.93 -0.46
N GLY A 165 1.55 15.85 0.16
CA GLY A 165 2.81 15.86 0.91
C GLY A 165 3.42 14.49 1.11
N HIS A 166 4.66 14.49 1.62
CA HIS A 166 5.36 13.29 2.03
C HIS A 166 5.64 13.40 3.52
N GLU A 167 5.10 12.48 4.31
CA GLU A 167 5.46 12.34 5.72
C GLU A 167 6.59 11.31 5.85
N TYR A 168 7.64 11.68 6.60
CA TYR A 168 8.70 10.77 6.99
C TYR A 168 8.70 10.70 8.52
N PRO A 169 8.23 9.59 9.12
CA PRO A 169 8.26 9.45 10.57
C PRO A 169 9.71 9.34 11.04
N PHE A 170 10.03 9.97 12.18
CA PHE A 170 11.33 9.80 12.83
C PHE A 170 11.28 8.68 13.86
N LEU A 171 12.32 7.84 13.90
CA LEU A 171 12.47 6.68 14.79
C LEU A 171 13.75 6.79 15.61
#